data_AF-A0A7S1CMI6-F1
#
_entry.id   AF-A0A7S1CMI6-F1
#
_cell.length_a   1.000
_cell.length_b   1.000
_cell.length_c   1.000
_cell.angle_alpha   90.00
_cell.angle_beta   90.00
_cell.angle_gamma   90.00
#
_symmetry.space_group_name_H-M   'P 1'
#
loop_
_entity.id
_entity.type
_entity.pdbx_description
1 polymer ?
#
loop_
_entity_poly.entity_id
_entity_poly.type
_entity_poly.pdbx_seq_one_letter_code
_entity_poly.pdbx_strand_id
1 'polypeptide(L)'
;MSDAAPAELFEPEVMALFDKYKRPLYSLFTYYCAGGASLNLASFITMAQNFDISPTFLTKKELRAIHTDAARAHASAPGGRADAGAGGGEGLSYAAFVEALGRLALIALSKPAFQRLYPTPRSKVAVLLEMWGLADQRKLQEVQVRAGAPEGRVA
;
A
#
# COMPACT_ATOMS: atom_id res chain seq x y z
N MET A 1 -14.14 -4.91 10.67
CA MET A 1 -13.54 -3.65 10.18
C MET A 1 -14.55 -3.01 9.25
N SER A 2 -14.68 -1.68 9.26
CA SER A 2 -15.62 -0.99 8.38
C SER A 2 -15.20 -1.21 6.93
N ASP A 3 -16.15 -1.52 6.04
CA ASP A 3 -15.88 -1.64 4.60
C ASP A 3 -15.43 -0.30 4.00
N ALA A 4 -15.84 0.82 4.60
CA ALA A 4 -15.48 2.16 4.14
C ALA A 4 -14.01 2.50 4.45
N ALA A 5 -13.41 3.29 3.55
CA ALA A 5 -12.11 3.92 3.79
C ALA A 5 -12.15 4.79 5.05
N PRO A 6 -11.12 4.73 5.92
CA PRO A 6 -11.04 5.60 7.10
C PRO A 6 -11.10 7.07 6.69
N ALA A 7 -11.96 7.86 7.36
CA ALA A 7 -12.18 9.28 7.04
C ALA A 7 -10.89 10.10 7.13
N GLU A 8 -9.98 9.69 8.02
CA GLU A 8 -8.67 10.28 8.27
C GLU A 8 -7.76 10.27 7.04
N LEU A 9 -7.98 9.36 6.09
CA LEU A 9 -7.19 9.30 4.85
C LEU A 9 -7.55 10.41 3.87
N PHE A 10 -8.74 11.00 4.03
CA PHE A 10 -9.22 12.11 3.19
C PHE A 10 -8.94 13.49 3.81
N GLU A 11 -8.21 13.53 4.93
CA GLU A 11 -7.71 14.79 5.47
C GLU A 11 -6.78 15.45 4.43
N PRO A 12 -6.90 16.78 4.17
CA PRO A 12 -6.10 17.47 3.15
C PRO A 12 -4.60 17.26 3.30
N GLU A 13 -4.13 17.21 4.53
CA GLU A 13 -2.72 17.00 4.87
C GLU A 13 -2.20 15.60 4.53
N VAL A 14 -3.06 14.58 4.66
CA VAL A 14 -2.73 13.19 4.29
C VAL A 14 -2.73 13.03 2.77
N MET A 15 -3.74 13.59 2.10
CA MET A 15 -3.80 13.59 0.64
C MET A 15 -2.59 14.30 0.03
N ALA A 16 -2.20 15.46 0.58
CA ALA A 16 -1.02 16.19 0.14
C ALA A 16 0.28 15.38 0.26
N LEU A 17 0.41 14.49 1.25
CA LEU A 17 1.55 13.58 1.36
C LEU A 17 1.55 12.52 0.25
N PHE A 18 0.40 11.89 -0.02
CA PHE A 18 0.30 10.92 -1.10
C PHE A 18 0.54 11.56 -2.48
N ASP A 19 0.07 12.79 -2.69
CA ASP A 19 0.35 13.55 -3.91
C ASP A 19 1.84 13.90 -4.05
N LYS A 20 2.48 14.36 -2.97
CA LYS A 20 3.93 14.61 -2.93
C LYS A 20 4.73 13.37 -3.35
N TYR A 21 4.31 12.19 -2.91
CA TYR A 21 4.99 10.92 -3.17
C TYR A 21 4.37 10.09 -4.31
N LYS A 22 3.50 10.69 -5.13
CA LYS A 22 2.78 9.96 -6.19
C LYS A 22 3.70 9.23 -7.16
N ARG A 23 4.79 9.87 -7.60
CA ARG A 23 5.76 9.26 -8.52
C ARG A 23 6.43 8.02 -7.93
N PRO A 24 7.12 8.09 -6.78
CA PRO A 24 7.78 6.92 -6.21
C PRO A 24 6.81 5.79 -5.84
N LEU A 25 5.61 6.14 -5.35
CA LEU A 25 4.57 5.16 -5.04
C LEU A 25 4.04 4.46 -6.29
N TYR A 26 3.92 5.16 -7.42
CA TYR A 26 3.53 4.54 -8.69
C TYR A 26 4.61 3.58 -9.19
N SER A 27 5.89 3.94 -9.09
CA SER A 27 7.00 3.03 -9.40
C SER A 27 6.98 1.77 -8.53
N LEU A 28 6.76 1.93 -7.22
CA LEU A 28 6.60 0.81 -6.29
C LEU A 28 5.42 -0.10 -6.70
N PHE A 29 4.26 0.50 -6.97
CA PHE A 29 3.06 -0.21 -7.40
C PHE A 29 3.32 -1.04 -8.68
N THR A 30 3.85 -0.40 -9.72
CA THR A 30 4.12 -1.05 -11.02
C THR A 30 5.12 -2.20 -10.89
N TYR A 31 6.15 -2.05 -10.06
CA TYR A 31 7.11 -3.12 -9.78
C TYR A 31 6.42 -4.37 -9.22
N TYR A 32 5.58 -4.23 -8.19
CA TYR A 32 4.89 -5.37 -7.58
C TYR A 32 3.70 -5.90 -8.40
N CYS A 33 3.18 -5.13 -9.35
CA CYS A 33 2.23 -5.63 -10.34
C CYS A 33 2.87 -6.58 -11.36
N ALA A 34 4.21 -6.60 -11.47
CA ALA A 34 4.95 -7.48 -12.39
C ALA A 34 4.44 -7.42 -13.84
N GLY A 35 4.10 -6.22 -14.33
CA GLY A 35 3.54 -6.00 -15.68
C GLY A 35 2.02 -6.18 -15.79
N GLY A 36 1.34 -6.58 -14.72
CA GLY A 36 -0.12 -6.57 -14.62
C GLY A 36 -0.70 -5.17 -14.40
N ALA A 37 -2.02 -5.05 -14.52
CA ALA A 37 -2.75 -3.80 -14.28
C ALA A 37 -3.10 -3.56 -12.80
N SER A 38 -2.98 -4.60 -11.95
CA SER A 38 -3.40 -4.55 -10.56
C SER A 38 -2.48 -5.37 -9.65
N LEU A 39 -2.42 -4.97 -8.39
CA LEU A 39 -1.59 -5.59 -7.37
C LEU A 39 -2.37 -6.69 -6.63
N ASN A 40 -2.07 -7.95 -6.92
CA ASN A 40 -2.71 -9.08 -6.23
C ASN A 40 -2.25 -9.20 -4.76
N LEU A 41 -2.99 -9.99 -3.98
CA LEU A 41 -2.74 -10.19 -2.55
C LEU A 41 -1.35 -10.75 -2.24
N ALA A 42 -0.87 -11.71 -3.04
CA ALA A 42 0.44 -12.33 -2.82
C ALA A 42 1.56 -11.30 -2.97
N SER A 43 1.54 -10.52 -4.06
CA SER A 43 2.47 -9.41 -4.29
C SER A 43 2.40 -8.33 -3.21
N PHE A 44 1.19 -7.99 -2.72
CA PHE A 44 1.03 -7.04 -1.62
C PHE A 44 1.67 -7.54 -0.31
N ILE A 45 1.51 -8.83 0.01
CA ILE A 45 2.18 -9.44 1.17
C ILE A 45 3.69 -9.47 0.98
N THR A 46 4.18 -9.86 -0.20
CA THR A 46 5.62 -9.83 -0.51
C THR A 46 6.21 -8.44 -0.39
N MET A 47 5.50 -7.41 -0.85
CA MET A 47 5.90 -6.01 -0.63
C MET A 47 6.03 -5.70 0.85
N ALA A 48 5.02 -6.01 1.65
CA ALA A 48 5.07 -5.75 3.09
C ALA A 48 6.24 -6.50 3.78
N GLN A 49 6.64 -7.67 3.29
CA GLN A 49 7.80 -8.39 3.79
C GLN A 49 9.12 -7.73 3.38
N ASN A 50 9.26 -7.32 2.11
CA ASN A 50 10.47 -6.68 1.59
C ASN A 50 10.77 -5.31 2.24
N PHE A 51 9.74 -4.66 2.79
CA PHE A 51 9.86 -3.40 3.54
C PHE A 51 9.84 -3.61 5.07
N ASP A 52 9.99 -4.85 5.55
CA ASP A 52 10.01 -5.22 6.97
C ASP A 52 8.75 -4.82 7.75
N ILE A 53 7.62 -4.60 7.06
CA ILE A 53 6.31 -4.34 7.66
C ILE A 53 5.76 -5.62 8.30
N SER A 54 5.96 -6.75 7.63
CA SER A 54 5.60 -8.08 8.14
C SER A 54 6.84 -8.95 8.31
N PRO A 55 6.99 -9.66 9.45
CA PRO A 55 6.03 -9.78 10.56
C PRO A 55 6.13 -8.69 11.64
N THR A 56 7.02 -7.71 11.50
CA THR A 56 7.41 -6.76 12.55
C THR A 56 6.25 -5.94 13.10
N PHE A 57 5.48 -5.31 12.22
CA PHE A 57 4.41 -4.39 12.60
C PHE A 57 3.02 -4.96 12.36
N LEU A 58 2.86 -5.76 11.30
CA LEU A 58 1.60 -6.39 10.93
C LEU A 58 1.77 -7.87 10.59
N THR A 59 0.78 -8.66 11.01
CA THR A 59 0.63 -10.06 10.65
C THR A 59 0.12 -10.20 9.22
N LYS A 60 0.36 -11.36 8.60
CA LYS A 60 -0.22 -11.69 7.28
C LYS A 60 -1.76 -11.63 7.28
N LYS A 61 -2.40 -11.90 8.42
CA LYS A 61 -3.85 -11.81 8.59
C LYS A 61 -4.33 -10.36 8.48
N GLU A 62 -3.67 -9.44 9.18
CA GLU A 62 -3.97 -8.00 9.09
C GLU A 62 -3.74 -7.47 7.68
N LEU A 63 -2.65 -7.86 7.01
CA LEU A 63 -2.37 -7.44 5.63
C LEU A 63 -3.42 -7.95 4.63
N ARG A 64 -3.89 -9.18 4.79
CA ARG A 64 -4.99 -9.71 3.96
C ARG A 64 -6.27 -8.90 4.15
N ALA A 65 -6.61 -8.56 5.40
CA ALA A 65 -7.78 -7.72 5.67
C ALA A 65 -7.65 -6.35 5.00
N ILE A 66 -6.50 -5.67 5.16
CA ILE A 66 -6.24 -4.38 4.51
C ILE A 66 -6.41 -4.44 2.99
N HIS A 67 -5.85 -5.46 2.35
CA HIS A 67 -5.94 -5.65 0.91
C HIS A 67 -7.39 -5.88 0.45
N THR A 68 -8.11 -6.80 1.09
CA THR A 68 -9.51 -7.09 0.75
C THR A 68 -10.43 -5.89 0.98
N ASP A 69 -10.26 -5.17 2.09
CA ASP A 69 -11.08 -4.00 2.41
C ASP A 69 -10.86 -2.88 1.38
N ALA A 70 -9.60 -2.60 1.01
CA ALA A 70 -9.28 -1.61 0.00
C ALA A 70 -9.75 -2.01 -1.41
N ALA A 71 -9.63 -3.29 -1.78
CA ALA A 71 -10.14 -3.80 -3.06
C ALA A 71 -11.66 -3.58 -3.16
N ARG A 72 -12.41 -3.96 -2.12
CA ARG A 72 -13.87 -3.85 -2.07
C ARG A 72 -14.36 -2.40 -2.10
N ALA A 73 -13.71 -1.51 -1.34
CA ALA A 73 -14.05 -0.09 -1.29
C ALA A 73 -13.97 0.56 -2.69
N HIS A 74 -13.03 0.12 -3.53
CA HIS A 74 -12.85 0.62 -4.89
C HIS A 74 -13.66 -0.15 -5.95
N ALA A 75 -14.02 -1.40 -5.70
CA ALA A 75 -14.89 -2.18 -6.58
C ALA A 75 -16.34 -1.65 -6.60
N SER A 76 -16.79 -1.07 -5.49
CA SER A 76 -18.17 -0.57 -5.31
C SER A 76 -18.40 0.83 -5.87
N ALA A 77 -17.36 1.48 -6.42
CA ALA A 77 -17.45 2.84 -6.93
C ALA A 77 -18.21 2.87 -8.29
N PRO A 78 -19.18 3.78 -8.49
CA PRO A 78 -19.91 3.92 -9.74
C PRO A 78 -18.94 4.27 -10.89
N GLY A 79 -18.70 3.32 -11.79
CA GLY A 79 -17.70 3.40 -12.86
C GLY A 79 -16.67 2.26 -12.85
N GLY A 80 -16.65 1.42 -11.81
CA GLY A 80 -15.89 0.17 -11.79
C GLY A 80 -16.43 -0.80 -12.83
N ARG A 81 -15.72 -0.98 -13.95
CA ARG A 81 -16.07 -1.95 -14.99
C ARG A 81 -16.22 -3.35 -14.37
N ALA A 82 -17.45 -3.85 -14.37
CA ALA A 82 -17.85 -5.18 -13.91
C ALA A 82 -17.44 -6.31 -14.88
N ASP A 83 -16.29 -6.20 -15.55
CA ASP A 83 -15.77 -7.26 -16.43
C ASP A 83 -14.87 -8.26 -15.67
N ALA A 84 -14.83 -8.17 -14.34
CA ALA A 84 -14.18 -9.16 -13.49
C ALA A 84 -15.06 -10.41 -13.39
N GLY A 85 -14.87 -11.34 -14.32
CA GLY A 85 -15.42 -12.70 -14.26
C GLY A 85 -15.15 -13.35 -12.89
N ALA A 86 -16.13 -14.10 -12.42
CA ALA A 86 -16.34 -14.63 -11.06
C ALA A 86 -15.26 -15.58 -10.47
N GLY A 87 -13.99 -15.46 -10.88
CA GLY A 87 -12.89 -16.27 -10.35
C GLY A 87 -11.52 -15.58 -10.32
N GLY A 88 -11.40 -14.31 -10.72
CA GLY A 88 -10.14 -13.58 -10.67
C GLY A 88 -9.99 -12.80 -9.37
N GLY A 89 -9.03 -13.19 -8.51
CA GLY A 89 -8.77 -12.50 -7.25
C GLY A 89 -8.61 -10.99 -7.44
N GLU A 90 -9.42 -10.21 -6.73
CA GLU A 90 -9.45 -8.74 -6.83
C GLU A 90 -8.05 -8.17 -6.56
N GLY A 91 -7.40 -7.62 -7.58
CA GLY A 91 -6.15 -6.88 -7.41
C GLY A 91 -6.43 -5.42 -7.07
N LEU A 92 -5.50 -4.76 -6.38
CA LEU A 92 -5.61 -3.33 -6.11
C LEU A 92 -5.27 -2.54 -7.37
N SER A 93 -6.14 -1.61 -7.76
CA SER A 93 -5.76 -0.51 -8.64
C SER A 93 -4.75 0.41 -7.94
N TYR A 94 -4.15 1.36 -8.65
CA TYR A 94 -3.23 2.31 -8.00
C TYR A 94 -3.93 3.12 -6.88
N ALA A 95 -5.19 3.53 -7.08
CA ALA A 95 -5.95 4.26 -6.06
C ALA A 95 -6.23 3.38 -4.83
N ALA A 96 -6.66 2.13 -5.04
CA ALA A 96 -6.88 1.17 -3.96
C ALA A 96 -5.56 0.81 -3.23
N PHE A 97 -4.44 0.78 -3.95
CA PHE A 97 -3.12 0.58 -3.38
C PHE A 97 -2.72 1.73 -2.45
N VAL A 98 -2.90 2.98 -2.87
CA VAL A 98 -2.62 4.16 -2.03
C VAL A 98 -3.48 4.14 -0.76
N GLU A 99 -4.77 3.81 -0.87
CA GLU A 99 -5.64 3.63 0.30
C GLU A 99 -5.16 2.50 1.21
N ALA A 100 -4.76 1.35 0.64
CA ALA A 100 -4.23 0.23 1.41
C ALA A 100 -2.97 0.63 2.21
N LEU A 101 -2.08 1.46 1.64
CA LEU A 101 -0.94 2.03 2.37
C LEU A 101 -1.39 2.92 3.52
N GLY A 102 -2.41 3.77 3.30
CA GLY A 102 -3.01 4.57 4.36
C GLY A 102 -3.55 3.71 5.52
N ARG A 103 -4.37 2.69 5.20
CA ARG A 103 -4.89 1.74 6.20
C ARG A 103 -3.75 1.02 6.95
N LEU A 104 -2.71 0.62 6.23
CA LEU A 104 -1.52 -0.01 6.79
C LEU A 104 -0.84 0.90 7.83
N ALA A 105 -0.58 2.16 7.49
CA ALA A 105 0.00 3.13 8.41
C ALA A 105 -0.88 3.33 9.65
N LEU A 106 -2.19 3.53 9.45
CA LEU A 106 -3.13 3.76 10.55
C LEU A 106 -3.20 2.54 11.49
N ILE A 107 -3.32 1.32 10.97
CA ILE A 107 -3.44 0.11 11.80
C ILE A 107 -2.12 -0.16 12.54
N ALA A 108 -0.98 -0.08 11.84
CA ALA A 108 0.30 -0.41 12.44
C ALA A 108 0.72 0.60 13.53
N LEU A 109 0.54 1.89 13.27
CA LEU A 109 1.03 2.97 14.15
C LEU A 109 0.00 3.49 15.15
N SER A 110 -1.23 2.95 15.14
CA SER A 110 -2.22 3.16 16.22
C SER A 110 -2.08 2.15 17.35
N LYS A 111 -1.19 1.16 17.25
CA LYS A 111 -0.92 0.22 18.35
C LYS A 111 -0.38 0.98 19.58
N PRO A 112 -0.67 0.54 20.82
CA PRO A 112 -0.31 1.27 22.05
C PRO A 112 1.16 1.69 22.16
N ALA A 113 2.07 0.90 21.59
CA ALA A 113 3.50 1.19 21.57
C ALA A 113 3.88 2.43 20.72
N PHE A 114 3.08 2.79 19.72
CA PHE A 114 3.40 3.84 18.75
C PHE A 114 2.45 5.03 18.79
N GLN A 115 1.23 4.85 19.32
CA GLN A 115 0.18 5.86 19.28
C GLN A 115 0.59 7.20 19.89
N ARG A 116 1.42 7.20 20.95
CA ARG A 116 1.94 8.43 21.57
C ARG A 116 3.01 9.13 20.74
N LEU A 117 3.78 8.37 19.94
CA LEU A 117 4.83 8.91 19.08
C LEU A 117 4.25 9.51 17.80
N TYR A 118 3.18 8.91 17.28
CA TYR A 118 2.53 9.31 16.03
C TYR A 118 1.03 9.54 16.28
N PRO A 119 0.65 10.63 16.96
CA PRO A 119 -0.72 10.85 17.41
C PRO A 119 -1.68 11.17 16.26
N THR A 120 -1.18 11.66 15.11
CA THR A 120 -2.01 12.13 14.01
C THR A 120 -1.98 11.21 12.79
N PRO A 121 -3.06 11.12 11.99
CA PRO A 121 -3.07 10.37 10.73
C PRO A 121 -1.91 10.76 9.80
N ARG A 122 -1.68 12.06 9.61
CA ARG A 122 -0.54 12.59 8.84
C ARG A 122 0.79 12.04 9.31
N SER A 123 1.09 12.08 10.61
CA SER A 123 2.37 11.60 11.15
C SER A 123 2.55 10.09 10.94
N LYS A 124 1.48 9.31 11.06
CA LYS A 124 1.51 7.86 10.77
C LYS A 124 1.83 7.58 9.30
N VAL A 125 1.16 8.28 8.38
CA VAL A 125 1.41 8.14 6.94
C VAL A 125 2.82 8.61 6.57
N ALA A 126 3.28 9.73 7.15
CA ALA A 126 4.65 10.21 6.94
C ALA A 126 5.70 9.18 7.37
N VAL A 127 5.54 8.53 8.52
CA VAL A 127 6.44 7.46 8.98
C VAL A 127 6.48 6.30 7.99
N LEU A 128 5.32 5.84 7.49
CA LEU A 128 5.28 4.77 6.49
C LEU A 128 6.03 5.16 5.21
N LEU A 129 5.79 6.36 4.70
CA LEU A 129 6.35 6.79 3.42
C LEU A 129 7.85 7.13 3.53
N GLU A 130 8.23 7.86 4.56
CA GLU A 130 9.56 8.44 4.72
C GLU A 130 10.48 7.55 5.56
N MET A 131 10.05 7.13 6.75
CA MET A 131 10.91 6.39 7.70
C MET A 131 10.98 4.89 7.38
N TRP A 132 9.87 4.28 6.96
CA TRP A 132 9.87 2.89 6.49
C TRP A 132 10.27 2.78 5.01
N GLY A 133 10.43 3.93 4.34
CA GLY A 133 11.03 4.04 3.01
C GLY A 133 10.16 3.55 1.86
N LEU A 134 8.83 3.46 2.03
CA LEU A 134 7.95 3.06 0.91
C LEU A 134 7.94 4.08 -0.23
N ALA A 135 8.27 5.34 0.06
CA ALA A 135 8.44 6.36 -0.96
C ALA A 135 9.92 6.57 -1.37
N ASP A 136 10.85 5.76 -0.85
CA ASP A 136 12.27 5.84 -1.17
C ASP A 136 12.62 4.97 -2.39
N GLN A 137 13.05 5.61 -3.48
CA GLN A 137 13.47 4.92 -4.70
C GLN A 137 14.74 4.10 -4.51
N ARG A 138 15.64 4.50 -3.62
CA ARG A 138 16.86 3.74 -3.34
C ARG A 138 16.51 2.41 -2.68
N LYS A 139 15.59 2.44 -1.71
CA LYS A 139 15.08 1.22 -1.07
C LYS A 139 14.39 0.28 -2.07
N LEU A 140 13.64 0.83 -3.03
CA LEU A 140 13.06 0.02 -4.11
C LEU A 140 14.14 -0.63 -4.98
N GLN A 141 15.21 0.09 -5.35
CA GLN A 141 16.35 -0.46 -6.10
C GLN A 141 17.05 -1.59 -5.32
N GLU A 142 17.28 -1.41 -4.02
CA GLU A 142 17.86 -2.45 -3.17
C GLU A 142 17.00 -3.72 -3.16
N VAL A 143 15.68 -3.57 -3.08
CA VAL A 143 14.74 -4.70 -3.15
C VAL A 143 14.78 -5.39 -4.51
N GLN A 144 14.89 -4.63 -5.62
CA GLN A 144 15.03 -5.18 -6.97
C GLN A 144 16.29 -6.02 -7.12
N VAL A 145 17.42 -5.51 -6.62
CA VAL A 145 18.71 -6.23 -6.63
C VAL A 145 18.62 -7.51 -5.81
N ARG A 146 18.04 -7.46 -4.60
CA ARG A 146 17.85 -8.65 -3.74
C ARG A 146 16.93 -9.71 -4.36
N ALA A 147 15.92 -9.29 -5.11
CA ALA A 147 15.00 -10.19 -5.80
C ALA A 147 15.62 -10.86 -7.04
N GLY A 148 16.86 -10.53 -7.40
CA GLY A 148 17.52 -11.04 -8.61
C GLY A 148 16.91 -10.48 -9.89
N ALA A 149 16.21 -9.34 -9.83
CA ALA A 149 15.76 -8.66 -11.03
C ALA A 149 17.00 -8.12 -11.76
N PRO A 150 17.24 -8.50 -13.03
CA PRO A 150 18.39 -7.98 -13.76
C PRO A 150 18.27 -6.46 -13.89
N GLU A 151 19.31 -5.75 -13.45
CA GLU A 151 19.48 -4.32 -13.70
C GLU A 151 19.36 -4.07 -15.21
N GLY A 152 18.30 -3.39 -15.67
CA GLY A 152 18.24 -2.92 -17.06
C GLY A 152 17.01 -3.28 -17.90
N ARG A 153 15.80 -3.32 -17.33
CA ARG A 153 14.59 -3.04 -18.14
C ARG A 153 14.01 -1.67 -17.77
N VAL A 154 14.72 -0.64 -18.21
CA VAL A 154 14.08 0.63 -18.52
C VAL A 154 13.56 0.44 -19.95
N ALA A 155 12.23 0.53 -20.11
CA ALA A 155 11.57 0.50 -21.42
C ALA A 155 12.01 1.69 -22.28
#